data_AF-G7GN47-F1
#
_entry.id   AF-G7GN47-F1
#
_cell.length_a   1.000
_cell.length_b   1.000
_cell.length_c   1.000
_cell.angle_alpha   90.00
_cell.angle_beta   90.00
_cell.angle_gamma   90.00
#
_symmetry.space_group_name_H-M   'P 1'
#
loop_
_entity.id
_entity.type
_entity.pdbx_description
1 polymer ?
#
loop_
_entity_poly.entity_id
_entity_poly.type
_entity_poly.pdbx_seq_one_letter_code
_entity_poly.pdbx_strand_id
1 'polypeptide(L)'
;MGDVTSAELFAEADGLIHRARVREQIAQDRYDAAAREQGFGTLMFFKYMDQVDADRKEARQLRELARRYRDTAIRVRDELGR
;
A
#
# COMPACT_ATOMS: atom_id res chain seq x y z
N MET A 1 9.31 -26.26 -9.64
CA MET A 1 8.55 -25.23 -8.92
C MET A 1 9.35 -24.98 -7.66
N GLY A 2 10.04 -23.83 -7.55
CA GLY A 2 10.94 -23.58 -6.42
C GLY A 2 10.12 -23.40 -5.14
N ASP A 3 10.52 -24.06 -4.06
CA ASP A 3 9.88 -23.91 -2.75
C ASP A 3 10.01 -22.46 -2.29
N VAL A 4 8.87 -21.77 -2.22
CA VAL A 4 8.84 -20.39 -1.71
C VAL A 4 9.16 -20.43 -0.22
N THR A 5 10.25 -19.80 0.16
CA THR A 5 10.72 -19.76 1.54
C THR A 5 9.97 -18.73 2.37
N SER A 6 9.94 -18.91 3.69
CA SER A 6 9.38 -17.89 4.61
C SER A 6 10.10 -16.54 4.48
N ALA A 7 11.40 -16.54 4.18
CA ALA A 7 12.18 -15.32 3.94
C ALA A 7 11.71 -14.55 2.70
N GLU A 8 11.42 -15.24 1.59
CA GLU A 8 10.89 -14.62 0.37
C GLU A 8 9.50 -14.01 0.60
N LEU A 9 8.64 -14.67 1.37
CA LEU A 9 7.32 -14.14 1.73
C LEU A 9 7.41 -12.87 2.59
N PHE A 10 8.37 -12.81 3.53
CA PHE A 10 8.64 -11.58 4.28
C PHE A 10 9.17 -10.46 3.39
N ALA A 11 10.09 -10.77 2.47
CA ALA A 11 10.61 -9.79 1.52
C ALA A 11 9.51 -9.22 0.60
N GLU A 12 8.61 -10.07 0.09
CA GLU A 12 7.46 -9.63 -0.72
C GLU A 12 6.51 -8.73 0.09
N ALA A 13 6.24 -9.10 1.34
CA ALA A 13 5.43 -8.27 2.24
C ALA A 13 6.04 -6.88 2.48
N ASP A 14 7.36 -6.81 2.68
CA ASP A 14 8.05 -5.53 2.87
C ASP A 14 8.06 -4.69 1.58
N GLY A 15 8.21 -5.32 0.42
CA GLY A 15 8.06 -4.67 -0.89
C GLY A 15 6.66 -4.11 -1.11
N LEU A 16 5.61 -4.82 -0.67
CA LEU A 16 4.23 -4.34 -0.71
C LEU A 16 4.01 -3.15 0.25
N ILE A 17 4.58 -3.20 1.46
CA ILE A 17 4.52 -2.08 2.42
C ILE A 17 5.23 -0.84 1.86
N HIS A 18 6.38 -1.01 1.21
CA HIS A 18 7.09 0.09 0.57
C HIS A 18 6.24 0.72 -0.53
N ARG A 19 5.66 -0.09 -1.44
CA ARG A 19 4.74 0.39 -2.48
C ARG A 19 3.53 1.12 -1.90
N ALA A 20 2.95 0.61 -0.80
CA ALA A 20 1.84 1.27 -0.13
C ALA A 20 2.22 2.67 0.39
N ARG A 21 3.41 2.82 1.00
CA ARG A 21 3.91 4.12 1.48
C ARG A 21 4.11 5.11 0.32
N VAL A 22 4.67 4.66 -0.80
CA VAL A 22 4.84 5.49 -1.98
C VAL A 22 3.49 6.00 -2.50
N ARG A 23 2.48 5.12 -2.56
CA ARG A 23 1.11 5.50 -2.96
C ARG A 23 0.48 6.53 -2.03
N GLU A 24 0.67 6.41 -0.72
CA GLU A 24 0.18 7.41 0.23
C GLU A 24 0.87 8.75 0.09
N GLN A 25 2.19 8.75 -0.16
CA GLN A 25 2.91 9.99 -0.41
C GLN A 25 2.36 10.69 -1.67
N ILE A 26 2.14 9.95 -2.75
CA ILE A 26 1.53 10.50 -3.98
C ILE A 26 0.14 11.08 -3.69
N ALA A 27 -0.68 10.36 -2.92
CA ALA A 27 -2.00 10.83 -2.52
C ALA A 27 -1.92 12.14 -1.71
N GLN A 28 -0.96 12.23 -0.80
CA GLN A 28 -0.73 13.41 0.02
C GLN A 28 -0.24 14.60 -0.82
N ASP A 29 0.74 14.38 -1.69
CA ASP A 29 1.27 15.41 -2.59
C ASP A 29 0.18 15.97 -3.51
N ARG A 30 -0.70 15.09 -4.03
CA ARG A 30 -1.86 15.47 -4.84
C ARG A 30 -2.86 16.29 -4.04
N TYR A 31 -3.13 15.90 -2.79
CA TYR A 31 -4.01 16.66 -1.90
C TYR A 31 -3.45 18.07 -1.67
N ASP A 32 -2.17 18.17 -1.33
CA ASP A 32 -1.49 19.44 -1.05
C ASP A 32 -1.37 20.32 -2.29
N ALA A 33 -1.20 19.74 -3.48
CA ALA A 33 -1.25 20.48 -4.75
C ALA A 33 -2.66 20.99 -5.04
N ALA A 34 -3.68 20.14 -4.92
CA ALA A 34 -5.08 20.53 -5.17
C ALA A 34 -5.53 21.65 -4.22
N ALA A 35 -5.19 21.54 -2.92
CA ALA A 35 -5.49 22.56 -1.93
C ALA A 35 -4.84 23.91 -2.24
N ARG A 36 -3.57 23.90 -2.71
CA ARG A 36 -2.83 25.12 -3.06
C ARG A 36 -3.30 25.76 -4.36
N GLU A 37 -3.55 24.96 -5.39
CA GLU A 37 -3.82 25.46 -6.75
C GLU A 37 -5.30 25.79 -6.97
N GLN A 38 -6.20 24.97 -6.44
CA GLN A 38 -7.64 25.08 -6.73
C GLN A 38 -8.42 25.73 -5.59
N GLY A 39 -7.82 25.85 -4.40
CA GLY A 39 -8.50 26.27 -3.18
C GLY A 39 -9.49 25.20 -2.67
N PHE A 40 -9.69 25.18 -1.36
CA PHE A 40 -10.61 24.23 -0.73
C PHE A 40 -12.05 24.42 -1.20
N GLY A 41 -12.78 23.31 -1.35
CA GLY A 41 -14.23 23.30 -1.61
C GLY A 41 -14.64 23.65 -3.04
N THR A 42 -13.69 23.82 -3.97
CA THR A 42 -14.02 24.02 -5.39
C THR A 42 -14.35 22.69 -6.07
N LEU A 43 -15.15 22.74 -7.15
CA LEU A 43 -15.45 21.56 -7.97
C LEU A 43 -14.17 20.86 -8.47
N MET A 44 -13.15 21.65 -8.81
CA MET A 44 -11.86 21.13 -9.21
C MET A 44 -11.18 20.41 -8.05
N PHE A 45 -11.14 21.01 -6.84
CA PHE A 45 -10.62 20.35 -5.65
C PHE A 45 -11.28 18.98 -5.40
N PHE A 46 -12.62 18.90 -5.47
CA PHE A 46 -13.33 17.61 -5.30
C PHE A 46 -12.95 16.56 -6.35
N LYS A 47 -12.76 16.97 -7.62
CA LYS A 47 -12.29 16.05 -8.66
C LYS A 47 -10.89 15.49 -8.37
N TYR A 48 -10.00 16.29 -7.78
CA TYR A 48 -8.70 15.78 -7.32
C TYR A 48 -8.84 14.83 -6.13
N MET A 49 -9.82 15.05 -5.24
CA MET A 49 -10.06 14.17 -4.09
C MET A 49 -10.44 12.75 -4.49
N ASP A 50 -11.21 12.57 -5.57
CA ASP A 50 -11.52 11.23 -6.09
C ASP A 50 -10.24 10.42 -6.40
N GLN A 51 -9.23 11.10 -6.92
CA GLN A 51 -7.96 10.48 -7.29
C GLN A 51 -7.05 10.23 -6.08
N VAL A 52 -7.05 11.15 -5.10
CA VAL A 52 -6.42 10.96 -3.79
C VAL A 52 -7.01 9.75 -3.05
N ASP A 53 -8.33 9.62 -3.07
CA ASP A 53 -9.03 8.51 -2.43
C ASP A 53 -8.77 7.18 -3.14
N ALA A 54 -8.65 7.18 -4.47
CA ALA A 54 -8.23 6.01 -5.23
C ALA A 54 -6.82 5.54 -4.85
N ASP A 55 -5.84 6.45 -4.75
CA ASP A 55 -4.47 6.12 -4.34
C ASP A 55 -4.44 5.58 -2.89
N ARG A 56 -5.19 6.20 -1.97
CA ARG A 56 -5.32 5.73 -0.58
C ARG A 56 -5.97 4.35 -0.50
N LYS A 57 -6.95 4.07 -1.37
CA LYS A 57 -7.57 2.74 -1.46
C LYS A 57 -6.57 1.69 -1.95
N GLU A 58 -5.78 2.00 -2.97
CA GLU A 58 -4.71 1.11 -3.47
C GLU A 58 -3.66 0.84 -2.38
N ALA A 59 -3.22 1.87 -1.66
CA ALA A 59 -2.30 1.72 -0.53
C ALA A 59 -2.84 0.79 0.56
N ARG A 60 -4.13 0.88 0.88
CA ARG A 60 -4.80 -0.04 1.83
C ARG A 60 -4.79 -1.48 1.32
N GLN A 61 -5.11 -1.70 0.04
CA GLN A 61 -5.09 -3.04 -0.56
C GLN A 61 -3.69 -3.66 -0.53
N LEU A 62 -2.65 -2.88 -0.83
CA LEU A 62 -1.26 -3.32 -0.74
C LEU A 62 -0.87 -3.74 0.68
N ARG A 63 -1.32 -3.01 1.71
CA ARG A 63 -1.08 -3.39 3.11
C ARG A 63 -1.82 -4.65 3.54
N GLU A 64 -3.07 -4.80 3.12
CA GLU A 64 -3.83 -6.02 3.38
C GLU A 64 -3.15 -7.22 2.74
N LEU A 65 -2.65 -7.07 1.52
CA LEU A 65 -1.89 -8.11 0.85
C LEU A 65 -0.58 -8.42 1.59
N ALA A 66 0.19 -7.38 1.97
CA ALA A 66 1.43 -7.55 2.76
C ALA A 66 1.18 -8.32 4.06
N ARG A 67 0.07 -8.01 4.76
CA ARG A 67 -0.33 -8.75 5.96
C ARG A 67 -0.56 -10.23 5.68
N ARG A 68 -1.27 -10.58 4.59
CA ARG A 68 -1.48 -11.98 4.20
C ARG A 68 -0.17 -12.71 3.89
N TYR A 69 0.78 -12.03 3.25
CA TYR A 69 2.11 -12.59 3.01
C TYR A 69 2.86 -12.86 4.32
N ARG A 70 2.84 -11.92 5.28
CA ARG A 70 3.45 -12.13 6.60
C ARG A 70 2.79 -13.27 7.37
N ASP A 71 1.46 -13.33 7.38
CA ASP A 71 0.72 -14.40 8.05
C ASP A 71 1.09 -15.77 7.45
N THR A 72 1.24 -15.86 6.13
CA THR A 72 1.70 -17.07 5.43
C THR A 72 3.16 -17.39 5.77
N ALA A 73 4.04 -16.38 5.78
CA ALA A 73 5.46 -16.55 6.10
C ALA A 73 5.67 -17.14 7.51
N ILE A 74 4.87 -16.66 8.47
CA ILE A 74 4.87 -17.18 9.85
C ILE A 74 4.47 -18.65 9.86
N ARG A 75 3.38 -19.02 9.18
CA ARG A 75 2.93 -20.43 9.10
C ARG A 75 4.00 -21.34 8.49
N VAL A 76 4.58 -20.94 7.35
CA VAL A 76 5.63 -21.72 6.67
C VAL A 76 6.86 -21.89 7.58
N ARG A 77 7.27 -20.83 8.28
CA ARG A 77 8.39 -20.91 9.22
C ARG A 77 8.08 -21.85 10.39
N ASP A 78 6.87 -21.79 10.93
CA ASP A 78 6.46 -22.59 12.09
C ASP A 78 6.27 -24.08 11.70
N GLU A 79 5.90 -24.38 10.45
CA GLU A 79 5.84 -25.73 9.89
C GLU A 79 7.23 -26.33 9.63
N LEU A 80 8.18 -25.52 9.13
CA LEU A 80 9.57 -25.94 8.89
C LEU A 80 10.44 -26.03 10.17
N GLY A 81 10.00 -25.39 11.25
CA GLY A 81 10.66 -25.45 12.56
C GLY A 81 10.23 -26.62 13.44
N ARG A 82 9.24 -27.41 13.00
CA ARG A 82 8.81 -28.67 13.62
C ARG A 82 9.45 -29.87 12.93
#